data_AF-A0AAV2YQL8-F1
#
_entry.id   AF-A0AAV2YQL8-F1
#
_cell.length_a   1.000
_cell.length_b   1.000
_cell.length_c   1.000
_cell.angle_alpha   90.00
_cell.angle_beta   90.00
_cell.angle_gamma   90.00
#
_symmetry.space_group_name_H-M   'P 1'
#
loop_
_entity.id
_entity.type
_entity.pdbx_description
1 polymer ?
#
loop_
_entity_poly.entity_id
_entity_poly.type
_entity_poly.pdbx_seq_one_letter_code
_entity_poly.pdbx_strand_id
1 'polypeptide(L)'
;MNGTEEKSRRPEDTPFKQQRLKAWQPILTPNWVIGTFALVGLIFIPIGIVLHMESENVVEYSVQYDGKDFDPNDALSVRPVNSTSGNGGCFLKDENDRDSFNLTQHGCFVTFTIEKDMKAPVFVYYQLDNFYQNHRRYVQSRSDGQLRGDMSASTTDCKPMTGYTGLKYASLTDSEPVNGNWTLNPCGLIANSLFNDIFWINSYTTTDSRTYYQSDNSPDDSSKTVVNMLDQSDIAWKSDVGTKFNNPDAPNDPSTTYLWQNPKYRYIIPGPDLADPVPNKTAWTTKPTSFGVKNEHFIVWMRTAGLPSFRKLYGRINQDLKAGSKLEFLVSSNFLVNTFDGKKSLVISTTSWFGGRNPFLGIAYIVVGSLCMVLAILFFAKHKLSPRKLGDTRYLVWKNNH
;
A
#
# COMPACT_ATOMS: atom_id res chain seq x y z
N MET A 1 24.24 -37.81 -68.23
CA MET A 1 25.54 -37.68 -67.53
C MET A 1 25.22 -37.33 -66.08
N ASN A 2 25.07 -38.35 -65.24
CA ASN A 2 24.83 -38.16 -63.80
C ASN A 2 26.20 -38.03 -63.13
N GLY A 3 26.57 -36.80 -62.78
CA GLY A 3 27.70 -36.56 -61.89
C GLY A 3 27.34 -37.07 -60.50
N THR A 4 28.06 -38.07 -60.02
CA THR A 4 27.98 -38.56 -58.66
C THR A 4 28.40 -37.44 -57.70
N GLU A 5 27.49 -36.97 -56.83
CA GLU A 5 27.85 -36.08 -55.73
C GLU A 5 28.89 -36.75 -54.83
N GLU A 6 30.04 -36.08 -54.68
CA GLU A 6 31.15 -36.57 -53.87
C GLU A 6 30.76 -36.49 -52.37
N LYS A 7 30.71 -37.63 -51.68
CA LYS A 7 30.42 -37.68 -50.24
C LYS A 7 31.58 -37.09 -49.44
N SER A 8 31.57 -35.78 -49.23
CA SER A 8 32.56 -35.07 -48.42
C SER A 8 32.19 -35.10 -46.92
N ARG A 9 33.15 -35.43 -46.06
CA ARG A 9 33.04 -35.33 -44.60
C ARG A 9 33.50 -33.97 -44.07
N ARG A 10 33.78 -33.01 -44.94
CA ARG A 10 34.24 -31.68 -44.55
C ARG A 10 33.10 -30.92 -43.86
N PRO A 11 33.30 -30.38 -42.65
CA PRO A 11 32.31 -29.51 -42.03
C PRO A 11 32.02 -28.29 -42.91
N GLU A 12 30.77 -27.87 -42.94
CA GLU A 12 30.36 -26.66 -43.67
C GLU A 12 31.14 -25.42 -43.19
N ASP A 13 31.66 -24.66 -44.15
CA ASP A 13 32.46 -23.46 -43.92
C ASP A 13 31.54 -22.22 -43.74
N THR A 14 30.73 -22.23 -42.68
CA THR A 14 29.88 -21.10 -42.32
C THR A 14 30.42 -20.39 -41.07
N PRO A 15 30.25 -19.06 -40.94
CA PRO A 15 30.71 -18.32 -39.75
C PRO A 15 30.18 -18.87 -38.43
N PHE A 16 28.97 -19.45 -38.43
CA PHE A 16 28.38 -20.10 -37.26
C PHE A 16 29.08 -21.42 -36.93
N LYS A 17 29.19 -22.35 -37.89
CA LYS A 17 29.82 -23.68 -37.68
C LYS A 17 31.32 -23.59 -37.41
N GLN A 18 31.98 -22.57 -37.94
CA GLN A 18 33.41 -22.34 -37.77
C GLN A 18 33.75 -21.42 -36.57
N GLN A 19 32.76 -20.99 -35.79
CA GLN A 19 32.92 -20.09 -34.64
C GLN A 19 33.61 -18.75 -35.00
N ARG A 20 33.32 -18.22 -36.19
CA ARG A 20 33.83 -16.94 -36.71
C ARG A 20 32.74 -15.88 -36.80
N LEU A 21 31.73 -15.96 -35.93
CA LEU A 21 30.70 -14.93 -35.83
C LEU A 21 31.33 -13.59 -35.47
N LYS A 22 30.76 -12.50 -36.00
CA LYS A 22 31.15 -11.14 -35.61
C LYS A 22 30.92 -10.98 -34.11
N ALA A 23 32.00 -10.85 -33.37
CA ALA A 23 31.97 -10.67 -31.91
C ALA A 23 32.68 -9.38 -31.52
N TRP A 24 32.23 -8.77 -30.44
CA TRP A 24 32.94 -7.70 -29.76
C TRP A 24 33.55 -8.28 -28.48
N GLN A 25 34.87 -8.13 -28.32
CA GLN A 25 35.62 -8.59 -27.16
C GLN A 25 36.09 -7.37 -26.37
N PRO A 26 35.32 -6.88 -25.39
CA PRO A 26 35.71 -5.73 -24.60
C PRO A 26 36.91 -6.08 -23.72
N ILE A 27 38.07 -5.50 -24.05
CA ILE A 27 39.25 -5.56 -23.19
C ILE A 27 39.18 -4.37 -22.23
N LEU A 28 39.03 -4.65 -20.94
CA LEU A 28 38.96 -3.64 -19.89
C LEU A 28 40.33 -2.98 -19.71
N THR A 29 40.55 -1.84 -20.37
CA THR A 29 41.75 -1.03 -20.15
C THR A 29 41.54 -0.06 -18.99
N PRO A 30 42.60 0.35 -18.26
CA PRO A 30 42.47 1.25 -17.11
C PRO A 30 41.73 2.55 -17.44
N ASN A 31 42.00 3.17 -18.59
CA ASN A 31 41.34 4.42 -19.00
C ASN A 31 39.82 4.23 -19.17
N TRP A 32 39.40 3.12 -19.78
CA TRP A 32 37.97 2.80 -19.91
C TRP A 32 37.33 2.57 -18.56
N VAL A 33 37.96 1.75 -17.70
CA VAL A 33 37.43 1.43 -16.36
C VAL A 33 37.32 2.69 -15.49
N ILE A 34 38.37 3.50 -15.42
CA ILE A 34 38.38 4.76 -14.66
C ILE A 34 37.29 5.71 -15.19
N GLY A 35 37.20 5.87 -16.51
CA GLY A 35 36.19 6.71 -17.15
C GLY A 35 34.77 6.27 -16.83
N THR A 36 34.49 4.96 -16.89
CA THR A 36 33.17 4.41 -16.53
C THR A 36 32.83 4.62 -15.06
N PHE A 37 33.75 4.34 -14.13
CA PHE A 37 33.51 4.57 -12.71
C PHE A 37 33.29 6.05 -12.38
N ALA A 38 34.09 6.94 -12.96
CA ALA A 38 33.92 8.39 -12.80
C ALA A 38 32.57 8.87 -13.36
N LEU A 39 32.18 8.40 -14.55
CA LEU A 39 30.91 8.76 -15.17
C LEU A 39 29.71 8.29 -14.32
N VAL A 40 29.74 7.04 -13.85
CA VAL A 40 28.67 6.50 -12.99
C VAL A 40 28.57 7.32 -11.70
N GLY A 41 29.69 7.62 -11.04
CA GLY A 41 29.69 8.45 -9.84
C GLY A 41 29.15 9.86 -10.08
N LEU A 42 29.56 10.51 -11.17
CA LEU A 42 29.09 11.86 -11.56
C LEU A 42 27.59 11.91 -11.84
N ILE A 43 26.99 10.83 -12.33
CA ILE A 43 25.55 10.76 -12.61
C ILE A 43 24.77 10.36 -11.35
N PHE A 44 25.25 9.35 -10.61
CA PHE A 44 24.49 8.77 -9.51
C PHE A 44 24.43 9.68 -8.28
N ILE A 45 25.49 10.45 -7.99
CA ILE A 45 25.51 11.34 -6.83
C ILE A 45 24.44 12.45 -6.95
N PRO A 46 24.36 13.24 -8.05
CA PRO A 46 23.30 14.25 -8.20
C PRO A 46 21.89 13.66 -8.18
N ILE A 47 21.68 12.52 -8.85
CA ILE A 47 20.38 11.83 -8.84
C ILE A 47 20.02 11.41 -7.41
N GLY A 48 20.97 10.83 -6.68
CA GLY A 48 20.77 10.42 -5.30
C GLY A 48 20.44 11.58 -4.36
N ILE A 49 21.11 12.74 -4.54
CA ILE A 49 20.82 13.97 -3.77
C ILE A 49 19.39 14.45 -4.05
N VAL A 50 19.00 14.54 -5.32
CA VAL A 50 17.63 14.97 -5.69
C VAL A 50 16.59 14.01 -5.11
N LEU A 51 16.77 12.70 -5.26
CA LEU A 51 15.86 11.70 -4.70
C LEU A 51 15.78 11.77 -3.17
N HIS A 52 16.90 12.01 -2.50
CA HIS A 52 16.93 12.15 -1.05
C HIS A 52 16.18 13.41 -0.58
N MET A 53 16.42 14.56 -1.23
CA MET A 53 15.70 15.81 -0.94
C MET A 53 14.20 15.67 -1.15
N GLU A 54 13.79 15.10 -2.28
CA GLU A 54 12.38 14.85 -2.59
C GLU A 54 11.72 13.89 -1.59
N SER A 55 12.47 12.92 -1.05
CA SER A 55 11.99 12.07 0.05
C SER A 55 11.81 12.84 1.36
N GLU A 56 12.73 13.76 1.68
CA GLU A 56 12.70 14.51 2.94
C GLU A 56 11.61 15.60 2.95
N ASN A 57 11.22 16.09 1.77
CA ASN A 57 10.11 17.02 1.60
C ASN A 57 8.74 16.39 1.85
N VAL A 58 8.64 15.05 1.85
CA VAL A 58 7.41 14.35 2.21
C VAL A 58 7.16 14.50 3.71
N VAL A 59 6.01 15.09 4.04
CA VAL A 59 5.52 15.26 5.40
C VAL A 59 4.57 14.12 5.72
N GLU A 60 4.83 13.44 6.82
CA GLU A 60 4.07 12.28 7.26
C GLU A 60 3.90 12.30 8.77
N TYR A 61 2.67 12.04 9.22
CA TYR A 61 2.35 11.83 10.62
C TYR A 61 1.67 10.48 10.77
N SER A 62 2.03 9.72 11.80
CA SER A 62 1.43 8.44 12.15
C SER A 62 1.10 8.46 13.62
N VAL A 63 -0.13 8.10 13.96
CA VAL A 63 -0.57 7.97 15.36
C VAL A 63 -1.16 6.57 15.52
N GLN A 64 -0.56 5.77 16.41
CA GLN A 64 -1.14 4.51 16.86
C GLN A 64 -2.39 4.82 17.70
N TYR A 65 -3.52 4.21 17.37
CA TYR A 65 -4.79 4.42 18.10
C TYR A 65 -5.27 3.17 18.84
N ASP A 66 -4.65 2.02 18.57
CA ASP A 66 -4.99 0.72 19.19
C ASP A 66 -3.76 -0.22 19.14
N GLY A 67 -3.80 -1.33 19.89
CA GLY A 67 -2.83 -2.41 19.90
C GLY A 67 -1.99 -2.47 21.17
N LYS A 68 -1.13 -3.47 21.24
CA LYS A 68 -0.17 -3.61 22.35
C LYS A 68 0.90 -2.52 22.28
N ASP A 69 1.45 -2.16 23.45
CA ASP A 69 2.49 -1.13 23.59
C ASP A 69 2.10 0.19 22.92
N PHE A 70 0.97 0.74 23.37
CA PHE A 70 0.48 2.05 22.95
C PHE A 70 1.53 3.12 23.27
N ASP A 71 2.03 3.80 22.24
CA ASP A 71 3.09 4.78 22.41
C ASP A 71 2.61 5.91 23.34
N PRO A 72 3.31 6.19 24.46
CA PRO A 72 2.94 7.28 25.36
C PRO A 72 2.86 8.65 24.67
N ASN A 73 3.62 8.87 23.59
CA ASN A 73 3.55 10.10 22.80
C ASN A 73 2.27 10.16 21.97
N ASP A 74 1.83 9.03 21.41
CA ASP A 74 0.55 8.93 20.70
C ASP A 74 -0.62 9.07 21.67
N ALA A 75 -0.46 8.69 22.93
CA ALA A 75 -1.48 8.84 23.95
C ALA A 75 -1.92 10.29 24.22
N LEU A 76 -1.09 11.27 23.87
CA LEU A 76 -1.46 12.69 23.91
C LEU A 76 -2.35 13.11 22.74
N SER A 77 -2.25 12.37 21.63
CA SER A 77 -2.97 12.61 20.39
C SER A 77 -4.27 11.80 20.31
N VAL A 78 -4.53 10.88 21.24
CA VAL A 78 -5.70 10.00 21.21
C VAL A 78 -6.54 10.10 22.48
N ARG A 79 -7.84 10.35 22.29
CA ARG A 79 -8.81 10.51 23.38
C ARG A 79 -10.01 9.58 23.16
N PRO A 80 -10.34 8.66 24.08
CA PRO A 80 -11.54 7.83 23.98
C PRO A 80 -12.82 8.67 24.00
N VAL A 81 -13.85 8.27 23.26
CA VAL A 81 -15.13 9.02 23.16
C VAL A 81 -15.80 9.20 24.54
N ASN A 82 -15.72 8.19 25.40
CA ASN A 82 -16.32 8.21 26.75
C ASN A 82 -15.46 8.88 27.82
N SER A 83 -14.26 9.34 27.48
CA SER A 83 -13.32 9.87 28.46
C SER A 83 -13.03 11.34 28.21
N THR A 84 -13.37 12.19 29.18
CA THR A 84 -13.08 13.62 29.14
C THR A 84 -11.68 13.97 29.65
N SER A 85 -10.96 13.03 30.27
CA SER A 85 -9.69 13.25 30.96
C SER A 85 -8.62 12.17 30.73
N GLY A 86 -8.90 11.13 29.95
CA GLY A 86 -7.98 10.01 29.75
C GLY A 86 -7.18 10.11 28.45
N ASN A 87 -5.86 9.93 28.58
CA ASN A 87 -4.96 9.56 27.48
C ASN A 87 -5.12 8.05 27.25
N GLY A 88 -5.48 7.62 26.05
CA GLY A 88 -5.62 6.19 25.75
C GLY A 88 -6.25 5.89 24.39
N GLY A 89 -5.85 4.78 23.78
CA GLY A 89 -6.39 4.29 22.51
C GLY A 89 -7.80 3.71 22.60
N CYS A 90 -8.43 3.49 21.43
CA CYS A 90 -9.69 2.74 21.32
C CYS A 90 -9.44 1.23 21.21
N PHE A 91 -9.05 0.64 22.35
CA PHE A 91 -8.68 -0.76 22.43
C PHE A 91 -9.85 -1.73 22.34
N LEU A 92 -9.63 -2.81 21.57
CA LEU A 92 -10.47 -4.00 21.57
C LEU A 92 -9.76 -5.08 22.40
N LYS A 93 -10.28 -5.37 23.59
CA LYS A 93 -9.61 -6.27 24.54
C LYS A 93 -10.00 -7.71 24.28
N ASP A 94 -11.29 -7.93 24.07
CA ASP A 94 -11.88 -9.26 23.96
C ASP A 94 -12.38 -9.53 22.54
N GLU A 95 -12.52 -10.82 22.18
CA GLU A 95 -13.08 -11.21 20.89
C GLU A 95 -14.53 -10.76 20.68
N ASN A 96 -15.25 -10.43 21.75
CA ASN A 96 -16.63 -9.94 21.68
C ASN A 96 -16.71 -8.47 21.28
N ASP A 97 -15.62 -7.71 21.43
CA ASP A 97 -15.56 -6.29 21.10
C ASP A 97 -15.45 -6.08 19.58
N ARG A 98 -14.95 -7.09 18.86
CA ARG A 98 -14.77 -7.06 17.40
C ARG A 98 -16.11 -6.95 16.69
N ASP A 99 -16.13 -6.30 15.54
CA ASP A 99 -17.31 -6.18 14.68
C ASP A 99 -18.56 -5.59 15.39
N SER A 100 -18.40 -4.92 16.54
CA SER A 100 -19.50 -4.43 17.37
C SER A 100 -20.07 -3.08 16.92
N PHE A 101 -19.26 -2.27 16.22
CA PHE A 101 -19.59 -0.92 15.76
C PHE A 101 -20.12 0.00 16.87
N ASN A 102 -19.67 -0.24 18.11
CA ASN A 102 -20.06 0.56 19.26
C ASN A 102 -19.09 1.72 19.48
N LEU A 103 -19.38 2.87 18.87
CA LEU A 103 -18.56 4.07 18.97
C LEU A 103 -18.44 4.58 20.41
N THR A 104 -19.45 4.39 21.25
CA THR A 104 -19.43 4.82 22.64
C THR A 104 -18.36 4.01 23.40
N GLN A 105 -18.32 2.68 23.23
CA GLN A 105 -17.37 1.83 23.96
C GLN A 105 -15.98 1.77 23.33
N HIS A 106 -15.90 1.69 22.00
CA HIS A 106 -14.67 1.42 21.25
C HIS A 106 -14.33 2.53 20.24
N GLY A 107 -14.89 3.72 20.41
CA GLY A 107 -14.53 4.89 19.62
C GLY A 107 -13.46 5.76 20.28
N CYS A 108 -12.62 6.38 19.46
CA CYS A 108 -11.65 7.38 19.92
C CYS A 108 -11.47 8.53 18.93
N PHE A 109 -11.07 9.69 19.45
CA PHE A 109 -10.63 10.84 18.67
C PHE A 109 -9.11 10.76 18.49
N VAL A 110 -8.62 10.88 17.26
CA VAL A 110 -7.20 10.91 16.90
C VAL A 110 -6.86 12.28 16.32
N THR A 111 -6.05 13.06 17.03
CA THR A 111 -5.68 14.42 16.66
C THR A 111 -4.29 14.46 16.05
N PHE A 112 -4.17 14.99 14.84
CA PHE A 112 -2.90 15.35 14.22
C PHE A 112 -2.65 16.84 14.40
N THR A 113 -1.53 17.21 15.02
CA THR A 113 -1.03 18.58 15.02
C THR A 113 -0.06 18.73 13.85
N ILE A 114 -0.40 19.57 12.88
CA ILE A 114 0.37 19.73 11.65
C ILE A 114 1.55 20.67 11.94
N GLU A 115 2.78 20.15 12.00
CA GLU A 115 3.98 20.95 12.26
C GLU A 115 4.58 21.61 11.01
N LYS A 116 4.34 20.99 9.85
CA LYS A 116 4.82 21.42 8.53
C LYS A 116 3.66 21.45 7.53
N ASP A 117 3.65 22.47 6.67
CA ASP A 117 2.67 22.61 5.59
C ASP A 117 2.58 21.32 4.75
N MET A 118 1.37 20.78 4.60
CA MET A 118 1.08 19.65 3.73
C MET A 118 0.31 20.15 2.49
N LYS A 119 0.87 19.92 1.31
CA LYS A 119 0.24 20.26 0.04
C LYS A 119 -0.75 19.20 -0.40
N ALA A 120 -1.90 19.64 -0.93
CA ALA A 120 -2.90 18.76 -1.49
C ALA A 120 -2.37 18.00 -2.73
N PRO A 121 -2.81 16.75 -2.97
CA PRO A 121 -3.68 15.96 -2.09
C PRO A 121 -2.91 15.37 -0.89
N VAL A 122 -3.52 15.43 0.30
CA VAL A 122 -3.02 14.74 1.50
C VAL A 122 -3.69 13.39 1.60
N PHE A 123 -2.92 12.31 1.61
CA PHE A 123 -3.46 10.95 1.63
C PHE A 123 -3.63 10.46 3.07
N VAL A 124 -4.75 9.80 3.33
CA VAL A 124 -5.08 9.16 4.60
C VAL A 124 -4.98 7.66 4.44
N TYR A 125 -4.11 7.03 5.22
CA TYR A 125 -3.89 5.60 5.24
C TYR A 125 -4.20 5.02 6.61
N TYR A 126 -4.66 3.78 6.65
CA TYR A 126 -4.49 2.95 7.85
C TYR A 126 -3.24 2.10 7.69
N GLN A 127 -2.50 1.94 8.78
CA GLN A 127 -1.36 1.05 8.90
C GLN A 127 -1.73 -0.12 9.79
N LEU A 128 -1.40 -1.33 9.34
CA LEU A 128 -1.48 -2.56 10.11
C LEU A 128 -0.09 -3.14 10.26
N ASP A 129 0.29 -3.44 11.49
CA ASP A 129 1.53 -4.12 11.82
C ASP A 129 1.28 -5.56 12.26
N ASN A 130 2.28 -6.42 12.01
CA ASN A 130 2.27 -7.84 12.31
C ASN A 130 1.10 -8.63 11.69
N PHE A 131 0.63 -8.21 10.50
CA PHE A 131 -0.44 -8.89 9.77
C PHE A 131 0.07 -9.47 8.44
N TYR A 132 0.13 -10.80 8.32
CA TYR A 132 0.82 -11.49 7.22
C TYR A 132 -0.10 -11.75 6.00
N GLN A 133 -0.37 -10.73 5.19
CA GLN A 133 -1.07 -10.92 3.91
C GLN A 133 -0.29 -11.74 2.88
N ASN A 134 1.03 -11.84 3.03
CA ASN A 134 1.93 -12.53 2.11
C ASN A 134 2.03 -14.06 2.38
N HIS A 135 1.30 -14.59 3.35
CA HIS A 135 1.30 -16.02 3.63
C HIS A 135 0.68 -16.79 2.45
N ARG A 136 1.34 -17.84 1.95
CA ARG A 136 0.93 -18.59 0.74
C ARG A 136 -0.54 -18.99 0.75
N ARG A 137 -1.02 -19.58 1.86
CA ARG A 137 -2.43 -20.00 2.00
C ARG A 137 -3.40 -18.82 2.00
N TYR A 138 -3.00 -17.67 2.53
CA TYR A 138 -3.84 -16.48 2.55
C TYR A 138 -3.99 -15.90 1.14
N VAL A 139 -2.88 -15.71 0.43
CA VAL A 139 -2.86 -15.17 -0.95
C VAL A 139 -3.64 -16.05 -1.93
N GLN A 140 -3.55 -17.37 -1.78
CA GLN A 140 -4.28 -18.31 -2.63
C GLN A 140 -5.77 -18.39 -2.31
N SER A 141 -6.19 -17.98 -1.10
CA SER A 141 -7.56 -18.18 -0.63
C SER A 141 -8.52 -17.10 -1.13
N ARG A 142 -8.91 -17.20 -2.41
CA ARG A 142 -9.91 -16.35 -3.08
C ARG A 142 -10.41 -17.03 -4.36
N SER A 143 -11.57 -16.61 -4.87
CA SER A 143 -12.06 -17.01 -6.20
C SER A 143 -12.09 -15.82 -7.15
N ASP A 144 -11.15 -15.78 -8.10
CA ASP A 144 -11.07 -14.69 -9.08
C ASP A 144 -12.29 -14.66 -10.02
N GLY A 145 -12.99 -15.79 -10.20
CA GLY A 145 -14.25 -15.83 -10.95
C GLY A 145 -15.39 -15.12 -10.22
N GLN A 146 -15.57 -15.41 -8.91
CA GLN A 146 -16.55 -14.69 -8.09
C GLN A 146 -16.26 -13.19 -8.03
N LEU A 147 -14.98 -12.80 -7.91
CA LEU A 147 -14.60 -11.38 -7.93
C LEU A 147 -14.95 -10.68 -9.25
N ARG A 148 -15.01 -11.41 -10.37
CA ARG A 148 -15.48 -10.92 -11.68
C ARG A 148 -16.99 -11.06 -11.89
N GLY A 149 -17.75 -11.45 -10.87
CA GLY A 149 -19.21 -11.56 -10.92
C GLY A 149 -19.72 -12.93 -11.41
N ASP A 150 -18.85 -13.90 -11.66
CA ASP A 150 -19.25 -15.25 -12.03
C ASP A 150 -19.68 -16.05 -10.79
N MET A 151 -20.99 -16.19 -10.61
CA MET A 151 -21.61 -16.95 -9.53
C MET A 151 -21.33 -18.45 -9.60
N SER A 152 -20.97 -18.99 -10.77
CA SER A 152 -20.70 -20.42 -11.01
C SER A 152 -19.22 -20.79 -10.84
N ALA A 153 -18.37 -19.81 -10.55
CA ALA A 153 -16.94 -19.99 -10.42
C ALA A 153 -16.57 -20.99 -9.31
N SER A 154 -15.48 -21.73 -9.53
CA SER A 154 -14.93 -22.65 -8.54
C SER A 154 -14.53 -21.91 -7.27
N THR A 155 -14.90 -22.48 -6.13
CA THR A 155 -14.56 -22.00 -4.77
C THR A 155 -13.50 -22.88 -4.09
N THR A 156 -12.87 -23.79 -4.84
CA THR A 156 -11.91 -24.76 -4.31
C THR A 156 -10.73 -24.10 -3.61
N ASP A 157 -10.24 -23.00 -4.19
CA ASP A 157 -9.10 -22.24 -3.66
C ASP A 157 -9.48 -21.41 -2.43
N CYS A 158 -10.77 -21.10 -2.23
CA CYS A 158 -11.25 -20.32 -1.08
C CYS A 158 -11.16 -21.03 0.26
N LYS A 159 -10.79 -22.32 0.31
CA LYS A 159 -10.67 -23.05 1.58
C LYS A 159 -9.70 -22.34 2.54
N PRO A 160 -9.99 -22.33 3.85
CA PRO A 160 -11.14 -22.96 4.52
C PRO A 160 -12.43 -22.11 4.50
N MET A 161 -12.40 -20.92 3.90
CA MET A 161 -13.43 -19.90 4.05
C MET A 161 -14.40 -19.87 2.86
N THR A 162 -15.25 -20.90 2.75
CA THR A 162 -16.26 -21.02 1.69
C THR A 162 -17.68 -20.68 2.16
N GLY A 163 -17.94 -20.77 3.47
CA GLY A 163 -19.22 -20.49 4.07
C GLY A 163 -19.07 -19.82 5.44
N TYR A 164 -20.17 -19.28 5.92
CA TYR A 164 -20.26 -18.54 7.17
C TYR A 164 -21.57 -18.90 7.87
N THR A 165 -21.48 -19.30 9.13
CA THR A 165 -22.65 -19.51 10.00
C THR A 165 -22.81 -18.31 10.91
N GLY A 166 -23.97 -17.66 10.84
CA GLY A 166 -24.27 -16.51 11.67
C GLY A 166 -25.34 -15.61 11.08
N LEU A 167 -25.29 -14.35 11.49
CA LEU A 167 -26.29 -13.34 11.14
C LEU A 167 -26.06 -12.80 9.72
N LYS A 168 -27.15 -12.68 8.96
CA LYS A 168 -27.22 -12.04 7.65
C LYS A 168 -28.29 -10.95 7.66
N TYR A 169 -27.97 -9.78 7.11
CA TYR A 169 -28.89 -8.65 6.99
C TYR A 169 -29.30 -8.42 5.55
N ALA A 170 -30.51 -7.90 5.33
CA ALA A 170 -30.97 -7.55 3.99
C ALA A 170 -30.51 -6.16 3.54
N SER A 171 -30.45 -5.19 4.47
CA SER A 171 -30.11 -3.79 4.19
C SER A 171 -29.41 -3.13 5.39
N LEU A 172 -28.86 -1.94 5.16
CA LEU A 172 -28.22 -1.08 6.16
C LEU A 172 -29.14 -0.59 7.27
N THR A 173 -30.46 -0.57 7.05
CA THR A 173 -31.45 -0.16 8.06
C THR A 173 -32.07 -1.34 8.80
N ASP A 174 -31.78 -2.55 8.35
CA ASP A 174 -32.36 -3.77 8.89
C ASP A 174 -31.86 -4.01 10.33
N SER A 175 -32.81 -4.20 11.23
CA SER A 175 -32.63 -4.48 12.66
C SER A 175 -32.82 -5.94 13.02
N GLU A 176 -33.47 -6.73 12.15
CA GLU A 176 -33.83 -8.13 12.41
C GLU A 176 -33.01 -9.07 11.49
N PRO A 177 -31.80 -9.46 11.92
CA PRO A 177 -30.98 -10.36 11.11
C PRO A 177 -31.57 -11.76 11.03
N VAL A 178 -31.32 -12.42 9.90
CA VAL A 178 -31.60 -13.85 9.76
C VAL A 178 -30.37 -14.64 10.18
N ASN A 179 -30.51 -15.52 11.16
CA ASN A 179 -29.47 -16.47 11.52
C ASN A 179 -29.54 -17.70 10.61
N GLY A 180 -28.40 -18.16 10.10
CA GLY A 180 -28.36 -19.29 9.19
C GLY A 180 -26.94 -19.71 8.82
N ASN A 181 -26.86 -20.65 7.89
CA ASN A 181 -25.60 -21.03 7.25
C ASN A 181 -25.60 -20.54 5.81
N TRP A 182 -24.58 -19.75 5.47
CA TRP A 182 -24.53 -19.00 4.24
C TRP A 182 -23.28 -19.35 3.43
N THR A 183 -23.43 -19.43 2.12
CA THR A 183 -22.28 -19.48 1.20
C THR A 183 -21.68 -18.08 1.08
N LEU A 184 -20.35 -17.95 1.21
CA LEU A 184 -19.69 -16.65 1.08
C LEU A 184 -19.52 -16.27 -0.38
N ASN A 185 -19.92 -15.05 -0.73
CA ASN A 185 -19.58 -14.45 -2.02
C ASN A 185 -19.17 -12.97 -1.86
N PRO A 186 -17.89 -12.63 -2.05
CA PRO A 186 -16.79 -13.52 -2.43
C PRO A 186 -16.33 -14.41 -1.26
N CYS A 187 -15.88 -15.62 -1.59
CA CYS A 187 -15.25 -16.52 -0.63
C CYS A 187 -13.75 -16.26 -0.48
N GLY A 188 -13.17 -16.83 0.58
CA GLY A 188 -11.74 -16.83 0.83
C GLY A 188 -11.30 -16.02 2.04
N LEU A 189 -10.09 -16.31 2.52
CA LEU A 189 -9.52 -15.67 3.71
C LEU A 189 -9.33 -14.17 3.53
N ILE A 190 -8.95 -13.72 2.33
CA ILE A 190 -8.65 -12.31 2.08
C ILE A 190 -9.91 -11.46 2.27
N ALA A 191 -11.01 -11.83 1.64
CA ALA A 191 -12.27 -11.10 1.75
C ALA A 191 -12.84 -11.16 3.19
N ASN A 192 -12.71 -12.31 3.86
CA ASN A 192 -13.24 -12.52 5.20
C ASN A 192 -12.36 -11.96 6.34
N SER A 193 -11.23 -11.35 6.01
CA SER A 193 -10.45 -10.57 6.97
C SER A 193 -10.36 -9.11 6.55
N LEU A 194 -11.33 -8.61 5.77
CA LEU A 194 -11.41 -7.21 5.40
C LEU A 194 -11.32 -6.30 6.64
N PHE A 195 -10.43 -5.32 6.56
CA PHE A 195 -10.28 -4.30 7.58
C PHE A 195 -11.56 -3.46 7.69
N ASN A 196 -12.07 -3.31 8.91
CA ASN A 196 -13.42 -2.78 9.14
C ASN A 196 -13.49 -1.66 10.20
N ASP A 197 -12.37 -1.06 10.58
CA ASP A 197 -12.42 0.20 11.32
C ASP A 197 -12.89 1.32 10.40
N ILE A 198 -13.52 2.32 11.02
CA ILE A 198 -14.08 3.45 10.30
C ILE A 198 -13.44 4.74 10.78
N PHE A 199 -13.03 5.58 9.83
CA PHE A 199 -12.45 6.88 10.10
C PHE A 199 -13.32 7.99 9.51
N TRP A 200 -13.65 8.98 10.33
CA TRP A 200 -14.28 10.24 9.90
C TRP A 200 -13.39 11.39 10.34
N ILE A 201 -13.33 12.44 9.55
CA ILE A 201 -12.86 13.72 10.09
C ILE A 201 -13.94 14.21 11.05
N ASN A 202 -13.57 14.60 12.26
CA ASN A 202 -14.48 15.14 13.27
C ASN A 202 -14.46 16.67 13.25
N SER A 203 -13.25 17.23 13.27
CA SER A 203 -13.04 18.67 13.27
C SER A 203 -11.71 19.07 12.64
N TYR A 204 -11.64 20.30 12.16
CA TYR A 204 -10.42 20.93 11.69
C TYR A 204 -10.26 22.30 12.36
N THR A 205 -9.14 22.52 13.03
CA THR A 205 -8.80 23.79 13.67
C THR A 205 -7.70 24.48 12.88
N THR A 206 -7.96 25.70 12.40
CA THR A 206 -6.96 26.50 11.68
C THR A 206 -5.97 27.17 12.63
N THR A 207 -4.90 27.74 12.06
CA THR A 207 -3.88 28.51 12.79
C THR A 207 -4.45 29.67 13.60
N ASP A 208 -5.57 30.24 13.14
CA ASP A 208 -6.27 31.35 13.79
C ASP A 208 -7.17 30.88 14.95
N SER A 209 -7.00 29.64 15.41
CA SER A 209 -7.78 29.00 16.48
C SER A 209 -9.28 28.89 16.18
N ARG A 210 -9.69 29.00 14.91
CA ARG A 210 -11.07 28.72 14.49
C ARG A 210 -11.23 27.23 14.27
N THR A 211 -12.20 26.64 14.93
CA THR A 211 -12.52 25.21 14.79
C THR A 211 -13.78 25.06 13.97
N TYR A 212 -13.70 24.20 12.98
CA TYR A 212 -14.77 23.85 12.06
C TYR A 212 -15.18 22.41 12.30
N TYR A 213 -16.49 22.17 12.38
CA TYR A 213 -17.10 20.88 12.68
C TYR A 213 -17.89 20.33 11.48
N GLN A 214 -18.57 19.20 11.69
CA GLN A 214 -19.33 18.45 10.67
C GLN A 214 -20.22 19.29 9.73
N SER A 215 -20.88 20.31 10.26
CA SER A 215 -21.80 21.16 9.50
C SER A 215 -21.15 22.37 8.85
N ASP A 216 -19.90 22.66 9.18
CA ASP A 216 -19.25 23.91 8.77
C ASP A 216 -18.59 23.73 7.41
N ASN A 217 -18.62 24.80 6.61
CA ASN A 217 -17.90 24.84 5.35
C ASN A 217 -16.39 24.99 5.60
N SER A 218 -15.59 24.34 4.76
CA SER A 218 -14.14 24.41 4.80
C SER A 218 -13.67 25.86 4.62
N PRO A 219 -12.64 26.30 5.35
CA PRO A 219 -12.11 27.65 5.23
C PRO A 219 -11.65 28.00 3.81
N ASP A 220 -11.19 27.02 3.02
CA ASP A 220 -10.66 27.22 1.67
C ASP A 220 -11.71 26.98 0.56
N ASP A 221 -12.83 26.32 0.86
CA ASP A 221 -13.84 25.94 -0.13
C ASP A 221 -15.24 25.94 0.50
N SER A 222 -16.05 26.94 0.15
CA SER A 222 -17.39 27.13 0.69
C SER A 222 -18.40 26.06 0.26
N SER A 223 -18.05 25.21 -0.70
CA SER A 223 -18.89 24.10 -1.17
C SER A 223 -18.66 22.79 -0.41
N LYS A 224 -17.53 22.66 0.28
CA LYS A 224 -17.16 21.44 1.01
C LYS A 224 -17.39 21.65 2.49
N THR A 225 -18.10 20.73 3.12
CA THR A 225 -18.15 20.67 4.58
C THR A 225 -16.89 20.02 5.13
N VAL A 226 -16.44 20.41 6.31
CA VAL A 226 -15.14 19.98 6.87
C VAL A 226 -14.99 18.47 7.00
N VAL A 227 -16.05 17.78 7.39
CA VAL A 227 -15.98 16.32 7.52
C VAL A 227 -16.13 15.58 6.20
N ASN A 228 -16.63 16.28 5.19
CA ASN A 228 -16.68 15.83 3.82
C ASN A 228 -15.41 16.22 3.02
N MET A 229 -14.34 16.64 3.72
CA MET A 229 -13.03 16.85 3.10
C MET A 229 -12.32 15.54 2.77
N LEU A 230 -12.73 14.43 3.40
CA LEU A 230 -12.21 13.10 3.12
C LEU A 230 -12.92 12.50 1.90
N ASP A 231 -12.26 12.59 0.76
CA ASP A 231 -12.68 11.95 -0.49
C ASP A 231 -12.19 10.49 -0.51
N GLN A 232 -13.12 9.56 -0.65
CA GLN A 232 -12.87 8.12 -0.68
C GLN A 232 -13.06 7.52 -2.08
N SER A 233 -13.14 8.36 -3.10
CA SER A 233 -13.19 7.96 -4.51
C SER A 233 -11.79 7.93 -5.14
N ASP A 234 -11.60 7.11 -6.18
CA ASP A 234 -10.35 7.03 -6.96
C ASP A 234 -9.12 6.70 -6.07
N ILE A 235 -9.33 5.83 -5.06
CA ILE A 235 -8.31 5.26 -4.18
C ILE A 235 -7.78 3.92 -4.71
N ALA A 236 -8.56 3.22 -5.53
CA ALA A 236 -8.19 1.97 -6.17
C ALA A 236 -7.61 2.19 -7.58
N TRP A 237 -6.86 1.21 -8.07
CA TRP A 237 -6.28 1.30 -9.40
C TRP A 237 -7.37 1.15 -10.46
N LYS A 238 -7.41 2.07 -11.43
CA LYS A 238 -8.42 2.08 -12.50
C LYS A 238 -8.51 0.75 -13.26
N SER A 239 -7.37 0.06 -13.45
CA SER A 239 -7.34 -1.27 -14.05
C SER A 239 -8.02 -2.34 -13.21
N ASP A 240 -7.89 -2.28 -11.88
CA ASP A 240 -8.56 -3.22 -10.97
C ASP A 240 -10.07 -2.97 -10.98
N VAL A 241 -10.50 -1.70 -10.84
CA VAL A 241 -11.91 -1.29 -10.85
C VAL A 241 -12.60 -1.66 -12.18
N GLY A 242 -11.93 -1.45 -13.31
CA GLY A 242 -12.53 -1.64 -14.63
C GLY A 242 -12.58 -3.09 -15.13
N THR A 243 -11.73 -3.99 -14.61
CA THR A 243 -11.57 -5.33 -15.22
C THR A 243 -11.59 -6.49 -14.23
N LYS A 244 -11.12 -6.31 -13.00
CA LYS A 244 -10.92 -7.43 -12.06
C LYS A 244 -12.08 -7.64 -11.10
N PHE A 245 -12.82 -6.58 -10.81
CA PHE A 245 -13.89 -6.58 -9.83
C PHE A 245 -15.22 -6.22 -10.48
N ASN A 246 -16.19 -7.12 -10.43
CA ASN A 246 -17.52 -6.89 -10.94
C ASN A 246 -18.55 -7.58 -10.04
N ASN A 247 -19.66 -6.88 -9.77
CA ASN A 247 -20.75 -7.47 -8.99
C ASN A 247 -21.47 -8.52 -9.85
N PRO A 248 -22.04 -9.56 -9.23
CA PRO A 248 -22.85 -10.54 -9.96
C PRO A 248 -24.12 -9.89 -10.52
N ASP A 249 -24.57 -10.35 -11.69
CA ASP A 249 -25.72 -9.78 -12.40
C ASP A 249 -27.05 -9.95 -11.62
N ALA A 250 -27.16 -11.00 -10.80
CA ALA A 250 -28.35 -11.30 -10.01
C ALA A 250 -27.97 -11.66 -8.55
N PRO A 251 -27.79 -10.66 -7.66
CA PRO A 251 -27.36 -10.87 -6.28
C PRO A 251 -28.51 -11.33 -5.35
N ASN A 252 -29.33 -12.30 -5.78
CA ASN A 252 -30.59 -12.64 -5.11
C ASN A 252 -30.63 -14.08 -4.57
N ASP A 253 -29.49 -14.77 -4.50
CA ASP A 253 -29.45 -16.12 -3.94
C ASP A 253 -29.68 -16.07 -2.42
N PRO A 254 -30.80 -16.63 -1.91
CA PRO A 254 -31.10 -16.59 -0.48
C PRO A 254 -30.12 -17.39 0.35
N SER A 255 -29.39 -18.35 -0.22
CA SER A 255 -28.39 -19.17 0.48
C SER A 255 -27.00 -18.53 0.53
N THR A 256 -26.78 -17.46 -0.23
CA THR A 256 -25.52 -16.72 -0.28
C THR A 256 -25.57 -15.49 0.64
N THR A 257 -24.41 -15.13 1.21
CA THR A 257 -24.19 -13.87 1.89
C THR A 257 -23.15 -13.05 1.15
N TYR A 258 -23.55 -11.83 0.79
CA TYR A 258 -22.67 -10.84 0.16
C TYR A 258 -22.02 -9.92 1.21
N LEU A 259 -20.97 -9.21 0.81
CA LEU A 259 -20.22 -8.30 1.71
C LEU A 259 -21.13 -7.34 2.49
N TRP A 260 -22.06 -6.65 1.82
CA TRP A 260 -22.95 -5.67 2.45
C TRP A 260 -24.02 -6.29 3.37
N GLN A 261 -24.21 -7.61 3.31
CA GLN A 261 -25.15 -8.35 4.15
C GLN A 261 -24.48 -8.92 5.40
N ASN A 262 -23.15 -9.01 5.40
CA ASN A 262 -22.37 -9.53 6.50
C ASN A 262 -22.23 -8.46 7.59
N PRO A 263 -22.54 -8.76 8.88
CA PRO A 263 -22.41 -7.81 9.98
C PRO A 263 -21.04 -7.13 10.04
N LYS A 264 -19.97 -7.86 9.68
CA LYS A 264 -18.60 -7.35 9.74
C LYS A 264 -18.31 -6.22 8.76
N TYR A 265 -19.04 -6.16 7.65
CA TYR A 265 -18.71 -5.30 6.51
C TYR A 265 -19.85 -4.42 6.03
N ARG A 266 -21.10 -4.62 6.50
CA ARG A 266 -22.28 -3.84 6.07
C ARG A 266 -22.15 -2.33 6.25
N TYR A 267 -21.27 -1.88 7.14
CA TYR A 267 -21.02 -0.46 7.39
C TYR A 267 -19.80 0.08 6.66
N ILE A 268 -19.03 -0.77 5.97
CA ILE A 268 -17.87 -0.37 5.16
C ILE A 268 -18.16 -0.55 3.67
N ILE A 269 -18.90 -1.61 3.32
CA ILE A 269 -19.26 -1.95 1.95
C ILE A 269 -20.75 -1.64 1.74
N PRO A 270 -21.09 -0.66 0.89
CA PRO A 270 -22.47 -0.31 0.60
C PRO A 270 -23.17 -1.41 -0.19
N GLY A 271 -24.49 -1.48 -0.03
CA GLY A 271 -25.38 -2.36 -0.77
C GLY A 271 -25.82 -1.80 -2.13
N PRO A 272 -26.59 -2.59 -2.91
CA PRO A 272 -27.07 -2.20 -4.23
C PRO A 272 -27.96 -0.96 -4.26
N ASP A 273 -28.58 -0.64 -3.12
CA ASP A 273 -29.42 0.54 -2.92
C ASP A 273 -28.62 1.86 -2.86
N LEU A 274 -27.29 1.78 -2.70
CA LEU A 274 -26.39 2.93 -2.59
C LEU A 274 -26.91 3.98 -1.59
N ALA A 275 -27.27 3.48 -0.40
CA ALA A 275 -27.81 4.30 0.67
C ALA A 275 -26.90 5.49 1.01
N ASP A 276 -27.52 6.61 1.36
CA ASP A 276 -26.81 7.80 1.81
C ASP A 276 -26.01 7.50 3.09
N PRO A 277 -24.87 8.18 3.30
CA PRO A 277 -24.03 7.96 4.48
C PRO A 277 -24.81 8.23 5.76
N VAL A 278 -24.62 7.36 6.76
CA VAL A 278 -25.16 7.56 8.11
C VAL A 278 -24.00 8.04 8.99
N PRO A 279 -24.06 9.28 9.50
CA PRO A 279 -23.00 9.84 10.33
C PRO A 279 -22.65 8.91 11.50
N ASN A 280 -21.35 8.83 11.81
CA ASN A 280 -20.81 8.02 12.92
C ASN A 280 -21.12 6.52 12.83
N LYS A 281 -21.57 6.02 11.66
CA LYS A 281 -21.92 4.62 11.45
C LYS A 281 -21.35 4.03 10.17
N THR A 282 -21.49 4.70 9.02
CA THR A 282 -20.97 4.20 7.74
C THR A 282 -19.58 4.73 7.42
N ALA A 283 -18.75 3.92 6.75
CA ALA A 283 -17.40 4.30 6.38
C ALA A 283 -17.33 5.36 5.28
N TRP A 284 -18.31 5.40 4.38
CA TRP A 284 -18.38 6.41 3.34
C TRP A 284 -18.92 7.74 3.90
N THR A 285 -18.32 8.84 3.47
CA THR A 285 -18.70 10.23 3.80
C THR A 285 -19.59 10.87 2.75
N THR A 286 -19.56 10.35 1.53
CA THR A 286 -20.38 10.78 0.38
C THR A 286 -21.19 9.62 -0.16
N LYS A 287 -22.23 9.92 -0.94
CA LYS A 287 -23.03 8.88 -1.60
C LYS A 287 -22.11 7.98 -2.45
N PRO A 288 -22.08 6.67 -2.18
CA PRO A 288 -21.18 5.76 -2.88
C PRO A 288 -21.59 5.61 -4.35
N THR A 289 -20.60 5.50 -5.23
CA THR A 289 -20.81 5.30 -6.68
C THR A 289 -20.87 3.83 -7.06
N SER A 290 -20.31 2.95 -6.22
CA SER A 290 -20.24 1.51 -6.43
C SER A 290 -20.54 0.74 -5.13
N PHE A 291 -21.03 -0.48 -5.29
CA PHE A 291 -21.40 -1.38 -4.19
C PHE A 291 -20.66 -2.71 -4.27
N GLY A 292 -20.73 -3.50 -3.19
CA GLY A 292 -20.20 -4.87 -3.20
C GLY A 292 -18.71 -4.96 -3.51
N VAL A 293 -18.33 -5.88 -4.40
CA VAL A 293 -16.92 -6.11 -4.74
C VAL A 293 -16.32 -4.98 -5.59
N LYS A 294 -17.15 -4.12 -6.18
CA LYS A 294 -16.71 -2.91 -6.89
C LYS A 294 -16.36 -1.74 -5.96
N ASN A 295 -16.68 -1.83 -4.67
CA ASN A 295 -16.33 -0.79 -3.73
C ASN A 295 -14.80 -0.68 -3.60
N GLU A 296 -14.28 0.54 -3.67
CA GLU A 296 -12.83 0.74 -3.75
C GLU A 296 -12.09 0.37 -2.45
N HIS A 297 -12.71 0.51 -1.26
CA HIS A 297 -12.12 0.03 -0.01
C HIS A 297 -11.89 -1.48 -0.04
N PHE A 298 -12.84 -2.23 -0.60
CA PHE A 298 -12.69 -3.67 -0.79
C PHE A 298 -11.55 -3.99 -1.77
N ILE A 299 -11.48 -3.28 -2.90
CA ILE A 299 -10.43 -3.49 -3.91
C ILE A 299 -9.03 -3.21 -3.34
N VAL A 300 -8.87 -2.12 -2.59
CA VAL A 300 -7.61 -1.77 -1.91
C VAL A 300 -7.18 -2.88 -0.95
N TRP A 301 -8.13 -3.48 -0.22
CA TRP A 301 -7.84 -4.60 0.67
C TRP A 301 -7.43 -5.88 -0.06
N MET A 302 -8.15 -6.23 -1.13
CA MET A 302 -7.93 -7.45 -1.92
C MET A 302 -6.55 -7.51 -2.57
N ARG A 303 -5.90 -6.36 -2.76
CA ARG A 303 -4.50 -6.30 -3.19
C ARG A 303 -3.57 -6.59 -2.01
N THR A 304 -3.11 -7.82 -1.87
CA THR A 304 -2.25 -8.25 -0.75
C THR A 304 -0.93 -7.47 -0.64
N ALA A 305 -0.52 -7.13 0.57
CA ALA A 305 0.77 -6.53 0.85
C ALA A 305 1.91 -7.57 0.86
N GLY A 306 3.13 -7.16 0.50
CA GLY A 306 4.31 -8.02 0.48
C GLY A 306 5.01 -8.17 1.84
N LEU A 307 4.76 -7.25 2.78
CA LEU A 307 5.38 -7.18 4.10
C LEU A 307 4.28 -7.22 5.20
N PRO A 308 4.62 -7.65 6.43
CA PRO A 308 3.66 -7.74 7.53
C PRO A 308 3.27 -6.39 8.16
N SER A 309 4.09 -5.37 7.96
CA SER A 309 3.73 -3.97 8.20
C SER A 309 3.44 -3.34 6.85
N PHE A 310 2.22 -2.82 6.70
CA PHE A 310 1.79 -2.21 5.45
C PHE A 310 0.76 -1.12 5.69
N ARG A 311 0.64 -0.26 4.68
CA ARG A 311 -0.36 0.81 4.63
C ARG A 311 -1.33 0.56 3.50
N LYS A 312 -2.57 1.00 3.71
CA LYS A 312 -3.64 0.94 2.72
C LYS A 312 -4.33 2.29 2.66
N LEU A 313 -4.56 2.76 1.44
CA LEU A 313 -5.19 4.05 1.22
C LEU A 313 -6.66 3.97 1.66
N TYR A 314 -7.07 4.89 2.52
CA TYR A 314 -8.44 5.02 2.98
C TYR A 314 -9.17 6.17 2.27
N GLY A 315 -8.46 7.28 2.02
CA GLY A 315 -9.02 8.43 1.33
C GLY A 315 -7.98 9.52 1.10
N ARG A 316 -8.40 10.63 0.51
CA ARG A 316 -7.55 11.82 0.26
C ARG A 316 -8.28 13.08 0.70
N ILE A 317 -7.51 14.05 1.14
CA ILE A 317 -7.95 15.40 1.47
C ILE A 317 -7.44 16.32 0.36
N ASN A 318 -8.36 16.89 -0.41
CA ASN A 318 -8.06 17.69 -1.59
C ASN A 318 -7.84 19.18 -1.28
N GLN A 319 -7.28 19.48 -0.10
CA GLN A 319 -6.97 20.84 0.35
C GLN A 319 -5.65 20.85 1.11
N ASP A 320 -4.97 22.01 1.09
CA ASP A 320 -3.71 22.20 1.80
C ASP A 320 -3.97 22.23 3.31
N LEU A 321 -3.08 21.61 4.09
CA LEU A 321 -3.11 21.71 5.56
C LEU A 321 -1.92 22.55 6.01
N LYS A 322 -2.19 23.65 6.71
CA LYS A 322 -1.15 24.59 7.16
C LYS A 322 -0.47 24.14 8.44
N ALA A 323 0.81 24.42 8.57
CA ALA A 323 1.53 24.28 9.83
C ALA A 323 0.82 25.08 10.93
N GLY A 324 0.65 24.48 12.11
CA GLY A 324 -0.11 24.99 13.23
C GLY A 324 -1.60 24.58 13.25
N SER A 325 -2.13 24.01 12.17
CA SER A 325 -3.50 23.48 12.17
C SER A 325 -3.60 22.15 12.93
N LYS A 326 -4.81 21.81 13.38
CA LYS A 326 -5.13 20.52 14.00
C LYS A 326 -6.23 19.81 13.23
N LEU A 327 -6.03 18.53 12.94
CA LEU A 327 -7.00 17.69 12.26
C LEU A 327 -7.39 16.54 13.18
N GLU A 328 -8.63 16.50 13.62
CA GLU A 328 -9.14 15.47 14.53
C GLU A 328 -10.01 14.48 13.76
N PHE A 329 -9.69 13.20 13.86
CA PHE A 329 -10.49 12.10 13.32
C PHE A 329 -11.29 11.42 14.43
N LEU A 330 -12.55 11.08 14.15
CA LEU A 330 -13.32 10.12 14.92
C LEU A 330 -13.06 8.72 14.34
N VAL A 331 -12.61 7.81 15.18
CA VAL A 331 -12.29 6.42 14.83
C VAL A 331 -13.29 5.49 15.51
N SER A 332 -13.92 4.61 14.74
CA SER A 332 -14.67 3.46 15.25
C SER A 332 -13.81 2.21 15.09
N SER A 333 -13.31 1.68 16.21
CA SER A 333 -12.46 0.49 16.26
C SER A 333 -13.34 -0.77 16.25
N ASN A 334 -13.15 -1.65 15.26
CA ASN A 334 -13.89 -2.89 15.05
C ASN A 334 -12.99 -4.10 14.75
N PHE A 335 -11.79 -3.84 14.21
CA PHE A 335 -10.82 -4.83 13.78
C PHE A 335 -9.88 -5.20 14.93
N LEU A 336 -10.05 -6.40 15.49
CA LEU A 336 -9.26 -6.87 16.63
C LEU A 336 -7.83 -7.24 16.20
N VAL A 337 -6.82 -6.63 16.86
CA VAL A 337 -5.39 -6.92 16.62
C VAL A 337 -4.65 -7.54 17.80
N ASN A 338 -5.24 -7.49 18.99
CA ASN A 338 -4.58 -7.93 20.22
C ASN A 338 -4.24 -9.44 20.22
N THR A 339 -5.03 -10.25 19.52
CA THR A 339 -4.85 -11.71 19.44
C THR A 339 -3.59 -12.15 18.70
N PHE A 340 -2.95 -11.27 17.94
CA PHE A 340 -1.73 -11.55 17.19
C PHE A 340 -0.63 -10.52 17.43
N ASP A 341 -0.66 -9.81 18.57
CA ASP A 341 0.30 -8.73 18.89
C ASP A 341 0.41 -7.68 17.77
N GLY A 342 -0.71 -7.38 17.10
CA GLY A 342 -0.77 -6.39 16.04
C GLY A 342 -0.96 -4.96 16.57
N LYS A 343 -0.71 -3.99 15.69
CA LYS A 343 -0.92 -2.56 15.96
C LYS A 343 -1.70 -1.92 14.83
N LYS A 344 -2.48 -0.89 15.16
CA LYS A 344 -3.22 -0.09 14.20
C LYS A 344 -2.86 1.37 14.36
N SER A 345 -2.50 2.00 13.24
CA SER A 345 -2.18 3.42 13.21
C SER A 345 -2.93 4.11 12.09
N LEU A 346 -3.33 5.35 12.34
CA LEU A 346 -3.83 6.26 11.31
C LEU A 346 -2.65 7.10 10.83
N VAL A 347 -2.51 7.22 9.52
CA VAL A 347 -1.37 7.91 8.89
C VAL A 347 -1.89 8.94 7.91
N ILE A 348 -1.39 10.16 8.01
CA ILE A 348 -1.59 11.19 6.98
C ILE A 348 -0.23 11.50 6.34
N SER A 349 -0.18 11.55 5.02
CA SER A 349 1.09 11.69 4.29
C SER A 349 0.89 12.44 2.98
N THR A 350 1.82 13.33 2.64
CA THR A 350 1.93 13.88 1.28
C THR A 350 2.69 12.90 0.38
N THR A 351 2.71 13.15 -0.93
CA THR A 351 3.52 12.38 -1.87
C THR A 351 4.41 13.29 -2.68
N SER A 352 5.62 12.83 -2.96
CA SER A 352 6.47 13.38 -4.02
C SER A 352 6.12 12.71 -5.36
N TRP A 353 6.77 13.17 -6.43
CA TRP A 353 6.59 12.61 -7.78
C TRP A 353 6.96 11.12 -7.89
N PHE A 354 7.78 10.60 -6.97
CA PHE A 354 8.19 9.18 -6.97
C PHE A 354 7.55 8.36 -5.83
N GLY A 355 6.70 8.97 -5.00
CA GLY A 355 5.89 8.28 -3.99
C GLY A 355 5.95 8.89 -2.60
N GLY A 356 5.81 8.05 -1.57
CA GLY A 356 5.90 8.47 -0.17
C GLY A 356 7.34 8.65 0.32
N ARG A 357 7.49 8.95 1.62
CA ARG A 357 8.78 9.12 2.28
C ARG A 357 9.59 7.82 2.23
N ASN A 358 10.65 7.80 1.43
CA ASN A 358 11.58 6.68 1.35
C ASN A 358 13.00 7.15 1.01
N PRO A 359 13.83 7.49 2.00
CA PRO A 359 15.16 8.05 1.76
C PRO A 359 16.16 6.98 1.28
N PHE A 360 15.84 5.68 1.39
CA PHE A 360 16.74 4.57 1.07
C PHE A 360 17.25 4.65 -0.37
N LEU A 361 16.38 4.94 -1.35
CA LEU A 361 16.78 4.99 -2.74
C LEU A 361 17.82 6.10 -2.99
N GLY A 362 17.58 7.30 -2.47
CA GLY A 362 18.52 8.41 -2.57
C GLY A 362 19.87 8.08 -1.91
N ILE A 363 19.83 7.53 -0.68
CA ILE A 363 21.04 7.10 0.04
C ILE A 363 21.80 6.03 -0.74
N ALA A 364 21.13 5.03 -1.31
CA ALA A 364 21.76 3.97 -2.09
C ALA A 364 22.49 4.52 -3.33
N TYR A 365 21.87 5.46 -4.05
CA TYR A 365 22.50 6.14 -5.20
C TYR A 365 23.73 6.94 -4.78
N ILE A 366 23.65 7.68 -3.67
CA ILE A 366 24.80 8.44 -3.13
C ILE A 366 25.93 7.48 -2.74
N VAL A 367 25.65 6.42 -1.98
CA VAL A 367 26.66 5.45 -1.52
C VAL A 367 27.36 4.76 -2.70
N VAL A 368 26.59 4.24 -3.66
CA VAL A 368 27.16 3.57 -4.84
C VAL A 368 27.95 4.58 -5.69
N GLY A 369 27.41 5.78 -5.91
CA GLY A 369 28.08 6.83 -6.67
C GLY A 369 29.40 7.29 -6.02
N SER A 370 29.40 7.48 -4.70
CA SER A 370 30.60 7.83 -3.93
C SER A 370 31.64 6.71 -3.97
N LEU A 371 31.24 5.44 -3.82
CA LEU A 371 32.15 4.30 -3.94
C LEU A 371 32.79 4.24 -5.33
N CYS A 372 32.00 4.45 -6.39
CA CYS A 372 32.52 4.54 -7.76
C CYS A 372 33.53 5.67 -7.93
N MET A 373 33.28 6.84 -7.33
CA MET A 373 34.21 7.98 -7.39
C MET A 373 35.53 7.70 -6.67
N VAL A 374 35.47 7.09 -5.48
CA VAL A 374 36.66 6.69 -4.72
C VAL A 374 37.48 5.66 -5.52
N LEU A 375 36.82 4.64 -6.10
CA LEU A 375 37.50 3.64 -6.92
C LEU A 375 38.12 4.26 -8.19
N ALA A 376 37.46 5.22 -8.83
CA ALA A 376 38.01 5.95 -9.97
C ALA A 376 39.30 6.70 -9.60
N ILE A 377 39.30 7.39 -8.46
CA ILE A 377 40.49 8.10 -7.94
C ILE A 377 41.62 7.11 -7.61
N LEU A 378 41.32 6.01 -6.93
CA LEU A 378 42.31 4.99 -6.58
C LEU A 378 42.91 4.31 -7.82
N PHE A 379 42.09 3.94 -8.79
CA PHE A 379 42.57 3.37 -10.05
C PHE A 379 43.37 4.37 -10.88
N PHE A 380 42.96 5.65 -10.88
CA PHE A 380 43.72 6.71 -11.53
C PHE A 380 45.09 6.90 -10.86
N ALA A 381 45.14 6.98 -9.53
CA ALA A 381 46.38 7.08 -8.76
C ALA A 381 47.30 5.88 -9.04
N LYS A 382 46.77 4.64 -8.96
CA LYS A 382 47.54 3.42 -9.26
C LYS A 382 48.06 3.40 -10.70
N HIS A 383 47.23 3.82 -11.66
CA HIS A 383 47.60 3.86 -13.08
C HIS A 383 48.70 4.88 -13.35
N LYS A 384 48.72 6.01 -12.63
CA LYS A 384 49.75 7.06 -12.76
C LYS A 384 51.03 6.75 -11.99
N LEU A 385 50.93 6.20 -10.77
CA LEU A 385 52.07 5.89 -9.92
C LEU A 385 52.78 4.59 -10.32
N SER A 386 52.04 3.61 -10.84
CA SER A 386 52.57 2.29 -11.21
C SER A 386 52.00 1.80 -12.56
N PRO A 387 52.31 2.47 -13.68
CA PRO A 387 51.77 2.11 -14.98
C PRO A 387 52.29 0.74 -15.42
N ARG A 388 51.38 -0.20 -15.70
CA ARG A 388 51.69 -1.47 -16.37
C ARG A 388 51.45 -1.33 -17.87
N LYS A 389 52.42 -1.74 -18.68
CA LYS A 389 52.27 -1.81 -20.14
C LYS A 389 51.25 -2.90 -20.51
N LEU A 390 50.25 -2.54 -21.31
CA LEU A 390 49.24 -3.50 -21.76
C LEU A 390 49.91 -4.57 -22.64
N GLY A 391 49.59 -5.84 -22.40
CA GLY A 391 50.19 -6.96 -23.14
C GLY A 391 51.69 -7.23 -22.84
N ASP A 392 52.19 -6.77 -21.70
CA ASP A 392 53.59 -7.01 -21.32
C ASP A 392 53.90 -8.51 -21.15
N THR A 393 54.75 -9.03 -22.04
CA THR A 393 55.09 -10.46 -22.10
C THR A 393 55.85 -10.97 -20.86
N ARG A 394 56.41 -10.09 -20.02
CA ARG A 394 57.09 -10.47 -18.77
C ARG A 394 56.16 -11.11 -17.73
N TYR A 395 54.86 -10.92 -17.88
CA TYR A 395 53.84 -11.52 -17.00
C TYR A 395 53.24 -12.81 -17.58
N LEU A 396 53.73 -13.28 -18.72
CA LEU A 396 53.34 -14.59 -19.24
C LEU A 396 54.03 -15.64 -18.38
N VAL A 397 53.23 -16.53 -17.79
CA VAL A 397 53.66 -17.49 -16.77
C VAL A 397 54.89 -18.29 -17.21
N TRP A 398 55.00 -18.62 -18.50
CA TRP A 398 56.11 -19.41 -19.04
C TRP A 398 57.42 -18.64 -19.23
N LYS A 399 57.41 -17.29 -19.24
CA LYS A 399 58.64 -16.49 -19.38
C LYS A 399 59.39 -16.28 -18.07
N ASN A 400 58.78 -16.56 -16.92
CA ASN A 400 59.43 -16.47 -15.60
C ASN A 400 60.03 -17.80 -15.13
N ASN A 401 59.96 -18.86 -15.96
CA ASN A 401 60.51 -20.20 -15.67
C ASN A 401 61.83 -20.49 -16.41
N HIS A 402 62.45 -19.47 -17.01
CA HIS A 402 63.80 -19.46 -17.58
C HIS A 402 64.50 -18.19 -17.12
#